data_AF-D0P3K9-F1
#
_entry.id   AF-D0P3K9-F1
#
_cell.length_a   1.000
_cell.length_b   1.000
_cell.length_c   1.000
_cell.angle_alpha   90.00
_cell.angle_beta   90.00
_cell.angle_gamma   90.00
#
_symmetry.space_group_name_H-M   'P 1'
#
loop_
_entity.id
_entity.type
_entity.pdbx_description
1 polymer ?
#
loop_
_entity_poly.entity_id
_entity_poly.type
_entity_poly.pdbx_seq_one_letter_code
_entity_poly.pdbx_strand_id
1 'polypeptide(L)'
;MDHDTLYRRTTGFKGEPAFNVTIDNDNPPNVLIIGVESFRYRDSRYLGRPVNLFKGTNLTITPNFDRWAKRGVAMRNIWSSIPTSRSLESLLFAQAPYHSNTQSGITGGRNETKLSGLPQLFSQKGYETFFTTGSSIKLHAWNRQ
;
A
#
# COMPACT_ATOMS: atom_id res chain seq x y z
N MET A 1 19.28 -17.48 -24.90
CA MET A 1 18.74 -16.20 -24.42
C MET A 1 17.35 -16.49 -23.88
N ASP A 2 17.26 -16.72 -22.57
CA ASP A 2 15.99 -17.04 -21.89
C ASP A 2 15.13 -15.78 -21.80
N HIS A 3 13.95 -15.84 -22.42
CA HIS A 3 12.95 -14.76 -22.43
C HIS A 3 11.98 -14.84 -21.23
N ASP A 4 12.22 -15.71 -20.25
CA ASP A 4 11.28 -15.97 -19.15
C ASP A 4 11.60 -15.18 -17.88
N THR A 5 11.65 -13.85 -18.01
CA THR A 5 11.72 -12.98 -16.82
C THR A 5 10.30 -12.66 -16.30
N LEU A 6 9.91 -13.38 -15.24
CA LEU A 6 8.87 -13.01 -14.26
C LEU A 6 7.41 -12.87 -14.76
N TYR A 7 6.88 -13.83 -15.51
CA TYR A 7 5.43 -14.03 -15.56
C TYR A 7 4.95 -14.83 -14.34
N ARG A 8 4.71 -14.16 -13.21
CA ARG A 8 4.08 -14.80 -12.04
C ARG A 8 2.56 -14.75 -12.21
N ARG A 9 1.99 -15.77 -12.87
CA ARG A 9 0.53 -15.95 -12.95
C ARG A 9 0.00 -16.36 -11.58
N THR A 10 -0.56 -15.41 -10.83
CA THR A 10 -1.30 -15.72 -9.60
C THR A 10 -2.58 -16.47 -10.00
N THR A 11 -2.65 -17.78 -9.73
CA THR A 11 -3.80 -18.64 -10.07
C THR A 11 -4.97 -18.52 -9.08
N GLY A 12 -4.96 -17.45 -8.27
CA GLY A 12 -5.87 -17.25 -7.15
C GLY A 12 -5.40 -17.92 -5.85
N PHE A 13 -6.14 -17.68 -4.77
CA PHE A 13 -5.97 -18.35 -3.50
C PHE A 13 -6.81 -19.63 -3.47
N LYS A 14 -6.24 -20.75 -3.01
CA LYS A 14 -6.96 -21.99 -2.72
C LYS A 14 -6.96 -22.22 -1.22
N GLY A 15 -8.12 -22.09 -0.59
CA GLY A 15 -8.34 -22.28 0.83
C GLY A 15 -9.74 -21.82 1.22
N GLU A 16 -10.17 -22.15 2.41
CA GLU A 16 -11.48 -21.76 2.92
C GLU A 16 -11.61 -20.21 2.98
N PRO A 17 -12.76 -19.63 2.60
CA PRO A 17 -13.01 -18.21 2.75
C PRO A 17 -12.84 -17.76 4.21
N ALA A 18 -11.92 -16.84 4.47
CA ALA A 18 -11.69 -16.33 5.83
C ALA A 18 -12.80 -15.34 6.28
N PHE A 19 -13.38 -14.60 5.33
CA PHE A 19 -14.49 -13.67 5.55
C PHE A 19 -15.17 -13.36 4.21
N ASN A 20 -16.39 -12.82 4.26
CA ASN A 20 -17.11 -12.33 3.09
C ASN A 20 -17.48 -10.86 3.27
N VAL A 21 -17.51 -10.11 2.17
CA VAL A 21 -17.91 -8.69 2.16
C VAL A 21 -19.11 -8.56 1.23
N THR A 22 -20.24 -8.15 1.79
CA THR A 22 -21.44 -7.81 1.02
C THR A 22 -21.35 -6.37 0.53
N ILE A 23 -21.51 -6.16 -0.77
CA ILE A 23 -21.51 -4.84 -1.39
C ILE A 23 -22.94 -4.52 -1.80
N ASP A 24 -23.46 -3.41 -1.29
CA ASP A 24 -24.68 -2.81 -1.80
C ASP A 24 -24.31 -1.95 -3.02
N ASN A 25 -24.91 -2.25 -4.18
CA ASN A 25 -24.61 -1.52 -5.41
C ASN A 25 -25.27 -0.13 -5.44
N ASP A 26 -26.35 0.06 -4.69
CA ASP A 26 -27.04 1.34 -4.59
C ASP A 26 -26.37 2.26 -3.55
N ASN A 27 -25.61 1.66 -2.63
CA ASN A 27 -24.84 2.37 -1.61
C ASN A 27 -23.45 1.74 -1.41
N PRO A 28 -22.55 1.89 -2.39
CA PRO A 28 -21.25 1.24 -2.34
C PRO A 28 -20.38 1.88 -1.24
N PRO A 29 -19.55 1.09 -0.53
CA PRO A 29 -18.80 1.60 0.62
C PRO A 29 -17.71 2.58 0.18
N ASN A 30 -17.50 3.62 0.98
CA ASN A 30 -16.33 4.49 0.85
C ASN A 30 -15.04 3.73 1.15
N VAL A 31 -13.99 4.01 0.38
CA VAL A 31 -12.67 3.38 0.53
C VAL A 31 -11.64 4.40 0.99
N LEU A 32 -10.95 4.10 2.08
CA LEU A 32 -9.86 4.91 2.62
C LEU A 32 -8.57 4.09 2.68
N ILE A 33 -7.52 4.59 2.03
CA ILE A 33 -6.19 3.96 2.03
C ILE A 33 -5.23 4.91 2.75
N ILE A 34 -4.62 4.44 3.83
CA ILE A 34 -3.65 5.22 4.62
C ILE A 34 -2.28 4.58 4.51
N GLY A 35 -1.37 5.24 3.81
CA GLY A 35 0.06 4.93 3.87
C GLY A 35 0.71 5.71 5.01
N VAL A 36 1.37 5.02 5.93
CA VAL A 36 2.10 5.66 7.03
C VAL A 36 3.59 5.63 6.72
N GLU A 37 4.18 6.82 6.61
CA GLU A 37 5.58 6.97 6.24
C GLU A 37 6.52 6.33 7.26
N SER A 38 7.47 5.53 6.76
CA SER A 38 8.50 4.86 7.58
C SER A 38 7.95 4.02 8.76
N PHE A 39 6.69 3.58 8.69
CA PHE A 39 6.08 2.74 9.72
C PHE A 39 6.56 1.29 9.61
N ARG A 40 7.28 0.82 10.62
CA ARG A 40 7.85 -0.53 10.60
C ARG A 40 6.90 -1.49 11.27
N TYR A 41 6.89 -2.74 10.78
CA TYR A 41 6.18 -3.86 11.41
C TYR A 41 6.43 -3.96 12.92
N ARG A 42 7.66 -3.68 13.37
CA ARG A 42 8.07 -3.72 14.79
C ARG A 42 7.55 -2.56 15.64
N ASP A 43 7.04 -1.50 15.02
CA ASP A 43 6.50 -0.33 15.73
C ASP A 43 5.09 -0.62 16.27
N SER A 44 4.33 -1.53 15.63
CA SER A 44 3.08 -2.06 16.16
C SER A 44 3.33 -3.23 17.11
N ARG A 45 2.79 -3.15 18.34
CA ARG A 45 2.85 -4.25 19.31
C ARG A 45 1.96 -5.43 18.89
N TYR A 46 0.88 -5.16 18.16
CA TYR A 46 -0.05 -6.20 17.74
C TYR A 46 0.44 -6.99 16.52
N LEU A 47 1.03 -6.30 15.54
CA LEU A 47 1.62 -6.96 14.38
C LEU A 47 2.97 -7.57 14.73
N GLY A 48 3.87 -6.77 15.31
CA GLY A 48 5.23 -7.15 15.62
C GLY A 48 5.40 -7.95 16.91
N ARG A 49 6.63 -8.40 17.14
CA ARG A 49 7.06 -8.80 18.49
C ARG A 49 7.43 -7.54 19.29
N PRO A 50 7.07 -7.46 20.58
CA PRO A 50 7.42 -6.30 21.39
C PRO A 50 8.93 -6.08 21.37
N VAL A 51 9.35 -4.90 20.90
CA VAL A 51 10.74 -4.45 21.00
C VAL A 51 11.15 -4.35 22.48
N ASN A 52 12.44 -4.56 22.77
CA ASN A 52 12.98 -4.54 24.14
C ASN A 52 12.61 -3.26 24.93
N LEU A 53 12.35 -2.15 24.24
CA LEU A 53 11.92 -0.87 24.81
C LEU A 53 10.66 -0.95 25.69
N PHE A 54 9.77 -1.92 25.46
CA PHE A 54 8.52 -2.09 26.23
C PHE A 54 8.36 -3.49 26.81
N LYS A 55 9.48 -4.21 26.99
CA LYS A 55 9.48 -5.56 27.54
C LYS A 55 8.98 -5.51 28.99
N GLY A 56 7.94 -6.29 29.30
CA GLY A 56 7.35 -6.34 30.65
C GLY A 56 6.29 -5.27 30.94
N THR A 57 6.03 -4.33 30.01
CA THR A 57 4.95 -3.34 30.17
C THR A 57 3.80 -3.64 29.20
N ASN A 58 2.61 -3.09 29.45
CA ASN A 58 1.47 -3.15 28.52
C ASN A 58 1.41 -1.93 27.56
N LEU A 59 2.53 -1.22 27.39
CA LEU A 59 2.58 -0.01 26.57
C LEU A 59 2.71 -0.36 25.09
N THR A 60 2.05 0.45 24.25
CA THR A 60 2.21 0.47 22.79
C THR A 60 2.28 1.93 22.36
N ILE A 61 3.16 2.23 21.40
CA ILE A 61 3.28 3.57 20.80
C ILE A 61 2.22 3.80 19.71
N THR A 62 1.47 2.76 19.34
CA THR A 62 0.46 2.80 18.27
C THR A 62 -0.90 2.26 18.73
N PRO A 63 -1.47 2.77 19.85
CA PRO A 63 -2.65 2.16 20.47
C PRO A 63 -3.89 2.14 19.58
N ASN A 64 -4.10 3.17 18.77
CA ASN A 64 -5.23 3.25 17.85
C ASN A 64 -5.06 2.30 16.67
N PHE A 65 -3.86 2.24 16.08
CA PHE A 65 -3.57 1.30 15.00
C PHE A 65 -3.73 -0.15 15.48
N ASP A 66 -3.18 -0.50 16.65
CA ASP A 66 -3.30 -1.84 17.22
C ASP A 66 -4.77 -2.22 17.49
N ARG A 67 -5.60 -1.26 17.91
CA ARG A 67 -7.05 -1.45 18.09
C ARG A 67 -7.75 -1.77 16.76
N TRP A 68 -7.44 -1.02 15.70
CA TRP A 68 -8.01 -1.25 14.37
C TRP A 68 -7.53 -2.57 13.75
N ALA A 69 -6.24 -2.88 13.88
CA ALA A 69 -5.66 -4.12 13.37
C ALA A 69 -6.25 -5.38 14.05
N LYS A 70 -6.63 -5.29 15.33
CA LYS A 70 -7.36 -6.37 16.04
C LYS A 70 -8.79 -6.59 15.54
N ARG A 71 -9.46 -5.53 15.07
CA ARG A 71 -10.85 -5.57 14.61
C ARG A 71 -10.97 -6.11 13.18
N GLY A 72 -9.95 -5.93 12.35
CA GLY A 72 -9.95 -6.32 10.94
C GLY A 72 -9.03 -7.49 10.62
N VAL A 73 -8.70 -7.62 9.33
CA VAL A 73 -7.76 -8.63 8.84
C VAL A 73 -6.35 -8.07 8.87
N ALA A 74 -5.55 -8.57 9.81
CA ALA A 74 -4.17 -8.15 9.98
C ALA A 74 -3.19 -9.05 9.21
N MET A 75 -2.52 -8.48 8.21
CA MET A 75 -1.49 -9.17 7.45
C MET A 75 -0.13 -8.98 8.11
N ARG A 76 0.47 -10.07 8.63
CA ARG A 76 1.77 -10.04 9.33
C ARG A 76 2.98 -10.18 8.40
N ASN A 77 2.76 -10.54 7.15
CA ASN A 77 3.82 -10.81 6.17
C ASN A 77 3.68 -9.93 4.92
N ILE A 78 3.52 -8.62 5.12
CA ILE A 78 3.55 -7.61 4.06
C ILE A 78 4.97 -7.05 3.94
N TRP A 79 5.43 -6.93 2.70
CA TRP A 79 6.73 -6.35 2.36
C TRP A 79 6.52 -5.11 1.49
N SER A 80 7.29 -4.07 1.76
CA SER A 80 7.27 -2.82 1.00
C SER A 80 8.64 -2.54 0.40
N SER A 81 8.65 -1.71 -0.65
CA SER A 81 9.89 -1.29 -1.32
C SER A 81 10.46 -0.01 -0.70
N ILE A 82 11.77 0.16 -0.79
CA ILE A 82 12.44 1.41 -0.47
C ILE A 82 12.97 2.04 -1.76
N PRO A 83 12.97 3.38 -1.93
CA PRO A 83 12.44 4.41 -1.02
C PRO A 83 10.91 4.60 -1.12
N THR A 84 10.36 5.54 -0.33
CA THR A 84 8.94 5.92 -0.24
C THR A 84 8.24 6.04 -1.60
N SER A 85 8.91 6.66 -2.58
CA SER A 85 8.35 6.83 -3.93
C SER A 85 8.00 5.50 -4.60
N ARG A 86 8.81 4.46 -4.44
CA ARG A 86 8.53 3.12 -4.99
C ARG A 86 7.39 2.43 -4.28
N SER A 87 7.30 2.60 -2.96
CA SER A 87 6.18 2.05 -2.18
C SER A 87 4.86 2.70 -2.59
N LEU A 88 4.86 4.02 -2.82
CA LEU A 88 3.69 4.72 -3.32
C LEU A 88 3.28 4.25 -4.72
N GLU A 89 4.25 4.07 -5.62
CA GLU A 89 4.01 3.56 -6.98
C GLU A 89 3.42 2.14 -6.96
N SER A 90 3.99 1.26 -6.14
CA SER A 90 3.49 -0.12 -5.95
C SER A 90 2.07 -0.12 -5.39
N LEU A 91 1.78 0.76 -4.42
CA LEU A 91 0.46 0.87 -3.80
C LEU A 91 -0.59 1.39 -4.77
N LEU A 92 -0.28 2.46 -5.52
CA LEU A 92 -1.24 3.13 -6.38
C LEU A 92 -1.42 2.43 -7.73
N PHE A 93 -0.35 1.89 -8.31
CA PHE A 93 -0.34 1.40 -9.70
C PHE A 93 0.00 -0.08 -9.83
N ALA A 94 0.18 -0.80 -8.72
CA ALA A 94 0.58 -2.21 -8.71
C ALA A 94 1.85 -2.50 -9.54
N GLN A 95 2.72 -1.49 -9.72
CA GLN A 95 3.97 -1.67 -10.45
C GLN A 95 5.00 -2.35 -9.57
N ALA A 96 5.63 -3.40 -10.08
CA ALA A 96 6.78 -4.01 -9.41
C ALA A 96 7.95 -3.01 -9.43
N PRO A 97 8.69 -2.87 -8.32
CA PRO A 97 9.82 -1.96 -8.27
C PRO A 97 10.88 -2.38 -9.30
N TYR A 98 11.11 -1.53 -10.30
CA TYR A 98 12.12 -1.77 -11.34
C TYR A 98 13.55 -1.72 -10.78
N HIS A 99 14.48 -2.31 -11.53
CA HIS A 99 15.89 -2.58 -11.16
C HIS A 99 16.77 -1.34 -10.84
N SER A 100 16.24 -0.11 -10.91
CA SER A 100 17.02 1.12 -10.69
C SER A 100 16.93 1.59 -9.25
N ASN A 101 18.07 1.71 -8.57
CA ASN A 101 18.19 2.18 -7.18
C ASN A 101 17.88 3.67 -6.99
N THR A 102 17.81 4.47 -8.06
CA THR A 102 17.61 5.93 -7.97
C THR A 102 16.41 6.45 -8.75
N GLN A 103 15.90 5.69 -9.73
CA GLN A 103 14.75 6.09 -10.54
C GLN A 103 13.54 5.21 -10.20
N SER A 104 12.51 5.81 -9.58
CA SER A 104 11.16 5.24 -9.52
C SER A 104 10.36 5.60 -10.79
N GLY A 105 9.27 4.89 -11.08
CA GLY A 105 8.37 5.22 -12.18
C GLY A 105 7.73 6.60 -12.05
N ILE A 106 7.65 7.14 -10.82
CA ILE A 106 7.20 8.51 -10.55
C ILE A 106 8.33 9.56 -10.56
N THR A 107 9.59 9.15 -10.77
CA THR A 107 10.71 10.09 -10.86
C THR A 107 10.65 10.80 -12.20
N GLY A 108 10.48 12.13 -12.16
CA GLY A 108 10.57 12.98 -13.35
C GLY A 108 9.29 13.05 -14.20
N GLY A 109 8.14 12.67 -13.65
CA GLY A 109 6.82 12.87 -14.31
C GLY A 109 6.50 11.91 -15.46
N ARG A 110 7.52 11.30 -16.09
CA ARG A 110 7.41 10.33 -17.20
C ARG A 110 6.21 10.63 -18.13
N ASN A 111 6.17 11.84 -18.70
CA ASN A 111 5.03 12.41 -19.43
C ASN A 111 4.46 11.52 -20.56
N GLU A 112 5.25 10.58 -21.09
CA GLU A 112 4.82 9.64 -22.14
C GLU A 112 4.24 8.32 -21.59
N THR A 113 4.24 8.12 -20.28
CA THR A 113 3.77 6.90 -19.62
C THR A 113 2.33 7.08 -19.13
N LYS A 114 1.39 6.34 -19.70
CA LYS A 114 0.00 6.27 -19.20
C LYS A 114 -0.08 5.24 -18.08
N LEU A 115 -0.20 5.70 -16.84
CA LEU A 115 -0.45 4.85 -15.68
C LEU A 115 -1.96 4.70 -15.45
N SER A 116 -2.40 3.48 -15.13
CA SER A 116 -3.74 3.20 -14.66
C SER A 116 -3.64 2.37 -13.38
N GLY A 117 -4.21 2.88 -12.30
CA GLY A 117 -4.10 2.30 -10.96
C GLY A 117 -5.39 2.44 -10.18
N LEU A 118 -5.27 2.45 -8.84
CA LEU A 118 -6.40 2.57 -7.94
C LEU A 118 -7.29 3.78 -8.23
N PRO A 119 -6.76 5.01 -8.46
CA PRO A 119 -7.63 6.15 -8.77
C PRO A 119 -8.47 5.89 -10.04
N GLN A 120 -7.84 5.45 -11.13
CA GLN A 120 -8.56 5.17 -12.38
C GLN A 120 -9.58 4.03 -12.21
N LEU A 121 -9.23 2.99 -11.46
CA LEU A 121 -10.13 1.88 -11.15
C LEU A 121 -11.38 2.34 -10.37
N PHE A 122 -11.20 3.20 -9.36
CA PHE A 122 -12.31 3.71 -8.56
C PHE A 122 -13.15 4.73 -9.32
N SER A 123 -12.54 5.62 -10.12
CA SER A 123 -13.29 6.53 -10.99
C SER A 123 -14.15 5.79 -12.00
N GLN A 124 -13.66 4.70 -12.60
CA GLN A 124 -14.46 3.86 -13.51
C GLN A 124 -15.65 3.18 -12.82
N LYS A 125 -15.58 3.00 -11.49
CA LYS A 125 -16.67 2.48 -10.66
C LYS A 125 -17.61 3.56 -10.13
N GLY A 126 -17.45 4.82 -10.56
CA GLY A 126 -18.30 5.95 -10.17
C GLY A 126 -17.91 6.62 -8.86
N TYR A 127 -16.73 6.29 -8.30
CA TYR A 127 -16.24 6.96 -7.10
C TYR A 127 -15.56 8.28 -7.43
N GLU A 128 -15.78 9.28 -6.57
CA GLU A 128 -14.91 10.45 -6.51
C GLU A 128 -13.60 10.08 -5.79
N THR A 129 -12.46 10.44 -6.38
CA THR A 129 -11.15 10.04 -5.89
C THR A 129 -10.36 11.25 -5.40
N PHE A 130 -9.86 11.16 -4.18
CA PHE A 130 -9.01 12.18 -3.56
C PHE A 130 -7.64 11.63 -3.22
N PHE A 131 -6.60 12.44 -3.40
CA PHE A 131 -5.25 12.13 -2.95
C PHE A 131 -4.74 13.26 -2.07
N THR A 132 -4.23 12.91 -0.89
CA THR A 132 -3.58 13.83 0.04
C THR A 132 -2.30 13.21 0.56
N THR A 133 -1.30 14.05 0.84
CA THR A 133 -0.01 13.62 1.37
C THR A 133 0.53 14.66 2.33
N GLY A 134 1.23 14.21 3.38
CA GLY A 134 2.00 15.08 4.28
C GLY A 134 3.35 15.51 3.69
N SER A 135 3.75 14.94 2.56
CA SER A 135 4.98 15.32 1.85
C SER A 135 4.70 16.42 0.83
N SER A 136 5.72 17.21 0.51
CA SER A 136 5.64 18.09 -0.66
C SER A 136 5.44 17.27 -1.93
N ILE A 137 4.45 17.61 -2.74
CA ILE A 137 4.26 17.04 -4.08
C ILE A 137 5.40 17.41 -5.05
N LYS A 138 6.28 18.34 -4.67
CA LYS A 138 7.52 18.64 -5.41
C LYS A 138 8.62 17.60 -5.12
N LEU A 139 8.54 16.91 -3.99
CA LEU A 139 9.46 15.81 -3.67
C LEU A 139 9.29 14.73 -4.74
N HIS A 140 10.38 14.36 -5.41
CA HIS A 140 10.39 13.46 -6.57
C HIS A 140 9.54 13.90 -7.79
N ALA A 141 9.18 15.19 -7.89
CA ALA A 141 8.47 15.80 -9.02
C ALA A 141 7.06 15.24 -9.32
N TRP A 142 6.28 14.87 -8.30
CA TRP A 142 4.89 14.40 -8.46
C TRP A 142 3.93 15.46 -9.01
N ASN A 143 4.33 16.73 -8.99
CA ASN A 143 3.55 17.86 -9.49
C ASN A 143 3.72 18.12 -10.99
N ARG A 144 4.53 17.32 -11.70
CA ARG A 144 4.71 17.47 -13.15
C ARG A 144 3.77 16.49 -13.87
N GLN A 145 2.87 17.05 -14.69
CA GLN A 145 2.02 16.34 -15.63
C GLN A 145 2.73 16.21 -16.99
#